data_AF-A0A7C7SJE5-F1
#
_entry.id   AF-A0A7C7SJE5-F1
#
_cell.length_a   1.000
_cell.length_b   1.000
_cell.length_c   1.000
_cell.angle_alpha   90.00
_cell.angle_beta   90.00
_cell.angle_gamma   90.00
#
_symmetry.space_group_name_H-M   'P 1'
#
loop_
_entity.id
_entity.type
_entity.pdbx_description
1 polymer ?
#
loop_
_entity_poly.entity_id
_entity_poly.type
_entity_poly.pdbx_seq_one_letter_code
_entity_poly.pdbx_strand_id
1 'polypeptide(L)'
;MPLPSATLHRHVTVVFVAAFLVRFLAFRFYDDHFDHLSSAVQMLGGELPVRDFADLGRPLKYAISAVVQAVGGPNLLGEALLISTLLATGTALTAWAAARATNSTALGMFAALLVVGIFSREYGYPKIVLPALGIWLAWRYVESPSRQRLLALSVLTVAAFLIRYDYGFYLAVTSGVAIAGRRWSDGPVAVARAVVGYSLVGLLLVSPYLTYLFAVGGFDAARGRGHRASAPRCE
;
A
#
# COMPACT_ATOMS: atom_id res chain seq x y z
N MET A 1 -25.25 11.27 -19.22
CA MET A 1 -25.57 12.11 -18.04
C MET A 1 -24.75 11.61 -16.87
N PRO A 2 -23.86 12.42 -16.26
CA PRO A 2 -23.00 11.97 -15.17
C PRO A 2 -23.81 11.44 -13.99
N LEU A 3 -23.40 10.30 -13.41
CA LEU A 3 -24.06 9.70 -12.25
C LEU A 3 -24.14 10.71 -11.09
N PRO A 4 -25.30 10.86 -10.42
CA PRO A 4 -25.40 11.69 -9.24
C PRO A 4 -24.41 11.21 -8.17
N SER A 5 -23.62 12.13 -7.63
CA SER A 5 -22.57 11.82 -6.66
C SER A 5 -23.12 11.05 -5.45
N ALA A 6 -24.26 11.46 -4.90
CA ALA A 6 -24.88 10.79 -3.76
C ALA A 6 -25.21 9.31 -4.03
N THR A 7 -25.70 8.98 -5.22
CA THR A 7 -26.02 7.61 -5.61
C THR A 7 -24.76 6.76 -5.69
N LEU A 8 -23.68 7.27 -6.29
CA LEU A 8 -22.41 6.54 -6.37
C LEU A 8 -21.83 6.24 -4.98
N HIS A 9 -21.84 7.22 -4.06
CA HIS A 9 -21.33 7.00 -2.70
C HIS A 9 -22.08 5.89 -1.98
N ARG A 10 -23.42 5.85 -2.10
CA ARG A 10 -24.24 4.78 -1.50
C ARG A 10 -23.83 3.39 -2.00
N HIS A 11 -23.66 3.23 -3.32
CA HIS A 11 -23.25 1.95 -3.90
C HIS A 11 -21.84 1.54 -3.45
N VAL A 12 -20.90 2.48 -3.40
CA VAL A 12 -19.53 2.24 -2.91
C VAL A 12 -19.53 1.80 -1.45
N THR A 13 -20.37 2.42 -0.59
CA THR A 13 -20.54 2.00 0.80
C THR A 13 -21.13 0.59 0.90
N VAL A 14 -22.14 0.27 0.10
CA VAL A 14 -22.73 -1.09 0.06
C VAL A 14 -21.67 -2.12 -0.37
N VAL A 15 -20.89 -1.82 -1.41
CA VAL A 15 -19.78 -2.69 -1.86
C VAL A 15 -18.76 -2.87 -0.74
N PHE A 16 -18.37 -1.81 -0.05
CA PHE A 16 -17.43 -1.90 1.06
C PHE A 16 -17.96 -2.84 2.16
N VAL A 17 -19.18 -2.62 2.64
CA VAL A 17 -19.78 -3.43 3.71
C VAL A 17 -19.92 -4.89 3.27
N ALA A 18 -20.43 -5.15 2.07
CA ALA A 18 -20.59 -6.51 1.55
C ALA A 18 -19.23 -7.22 1.39
N ALA A 19 -18.24 -6.56 0.80
CA ALA A 19 -16.90 -7.11 0.63
C ALA A 19 -16.22 -7.37 1.98
N PHE A 20 -16.40 -6.47 2.96
CA PHE A 20 -15.89 -6.65 4.31
C PHE A 20 -16.50 -7.90 4.96
N LEU A 21 -17.83 -8.02 4.95
CA LEU A 21 -18.52 -9.17 5.53
C LEU A 21 -18.10 -10.48 4.87
N VAL A 22 -18.04 -10.52 3.53
CA VAL A 22 -17.59 -11.72 2.81
C VAL A 22 -16.16 -12.10 3.19
N ARG A 23 -15.23 -11.13 3.17
CA ARG A 23 -13.81 -11.40 3.48
C ARG A 23 -13.58 -11.76 4.93
N PHE A 24 -14.30 -11.13 5.86
CA PHE A 24 -14.18 -11.39 7.30
C PHE A 24 -14.80 -12.74 7.69
N LEU A 25 -15.99 -13.08 7.18
CA LEU A 25 -16.65 -14.34 7.48
C LEU A 25 -15.98 -15.55 6.81
N ALA A 26 -15.35 -15.35 5.65
CA ALA A 26 -14.59 -16.38 4.94
C ALA A 26 -13.09 -16.36 5.26
N PHE A 27 -12.65 -15.55 6.23
CA PHE A 27 -11.23 -15.29 6.48
C PHE A 27 -10.49 -16.56 6.87
N ARG A 28 -9.32 -16.81 6.26
CA ARG A 28 -8.44 -17.93 6.59
C ARG A 28 -7.00 -17.47 6.72
N PHE A 29 -6.36 -17.93 7.80
CA PHE A 29 -4.92 -17.79 7.95
C PHE A 29 -4.21 -18.89 7.17
N TYR A 30 -3.24 -18.48 6.38
CA TYR A 30 -2.31 -19.34 5.65
C TYR A 30 -0.91 -19.13 6.20
N ASP A 31 -0.01 -20.10 6.02
CA ASP A 31 1.37 -20.06 6.51
C ASP A 31 2.10 -18.74 6.18
N ASP A 32 1.90 -18.23 4.96
CA ASP A 32 2.46 -16.95 4.50
C ASP A 32 2.07 -15.71 5.35
N HIS A 33 1.02 -15.80 6.18
CA HIS A 33 0.64 -14.73 7.11
C HIS A 33 1.54 -14.66 8.33
N PHE A 34 2.07 -15.80 8.77
CA PHE A 34 2.84 -15.88 10.00
C PHE A 34 4.26 -15.31 9.84
N ASP A 35 4.75 -15.19 8.61
CA ASP A 35 5.99 -14.48 8.27
C ASP A 35 5.97 -13.03 8.80
N HIS A 36 4.95 -12.24 8.44
CA HIS A 36 4.87 -10.85 8.87
C HIS A 36 4.37 -10.70 10.32
N LEU A 37 3.59 -11.65 10.83
CA LEU A 37 3.13 -11.64 12.22
C LEU A 37 4.27 -11.94 13.21
N SER A 38 5.13 -12.91 12.92
CA SER A 38 6.30 -13.21 13.75
C SER A 38 7.32 -12.05 13.74
N SER A 39 7.51 -11.41 12.59
CA SER A 39 8.32 -10.19 12.46
C SER A 39 7.73 -9.02 13.27
N ALA A 40 6.41 -8.90 13.32
CA ALA A 40 5.74 -7.90 14.13
C ALA A 40 5.91 -8.13 15.64
N VAL A 41 5.90 -9.39 16.10
CA VAL A 41 6.20 -9.73 17.51
C VAL A 41 7.64 -9.36 17.87
N GLN A 42 8.61 -9.65 16.99
CA GLN A 42 10.01 -9.21 17.18
C GLN A 42 10.10 -7.67 17.30
N MET A 43 9.40 -6.93 16.45
CA MET A 43 9.33 -5.46 16.55
C MET A 43 8.73 -4.97 17.87
N LEU A 44 7.70 -5.64 18.40
CA LEU A 44 7.14 -5.33 19.73
C LEU A 44 8.13 -5.64 20.86
N GLY A 45 9.02 -6.61 20.66
CA GLY A 45 10.14 -6.91 21.55
C GLY A 45 11.29 -5.89 21.49
N GLY A 46 11.23 -4.89 20.61
CA GLY A 46 12.26 -3.88 20.42
C GLY A 46 13.32 -4.22 19.36
N GLU A 47 13.14 -5.33 18.64
CA GLU A 47 14.00 -5.71 17.53
C GLU A 47 13.66 -4.89 16.27
N LEU A 48 14.68 -4.60 15.46
CA LEU A 48 14.53 -3.81 14.24
C LEU A 48 14.83 -4.67 12.99
N PRO A 49 14.02 -4.53 11.92
CA PRO A 49 14.21 -5.26 10.68
C PRO A 49 15.57 -4.93 10.07
N VAL A 50 16.22 -5.89 9.39
CA VAL A 50 17.58 -5.81 8.83
C VAL A 50 18.70 -5.86 9.88
N ARG A 51 18.54 -5.23 11.05
CA ARG A 51 19.56 -5.22 12.12
C ARG A 51 19.53 -6.51 12.94
N ASP A 52 18.35 -6.87 13.42
CA ASP A 52 18.19 -7.97 14.38
C ASP A 52 17.55 -9.20 13.74
N PHE A 53 16.70 -9.01 12.73
CA PHE A 53 16.08 -10.10 11.98
C PHE A 53 16.03 -9.83 10.47
N ALA A 54 15.92 -10.90 9.69
CA ALA A 54 15.90 -10.84 8.23
C ALA A 54 14.63 -10.14 7.72
N ASP A 55 14.80 -9.11 6.90
CA ASP A 55 13.70 -8.38 6.25
C ASP A 55 13.71 -8.64 4.74
N LEU A 56 12.53 -8.91 4.18
CA LEU A 56 12.31 -9.07 2.74
C LEU A 56 11.94 -7.74 2.05
N GLY A 57 12.34 -6.62 2.64
CA GLY A 57 12.06 -5.28 2.15
C GLY A 57 10.62 -4.83 2.42
N ARG A 58 10.08 -5.17 3.58
CA ARG A 58 8.67 -4.90 3.96
C ARG A 58 8.52 -4.28 5.36
N PRO A 59 9.40 -3.35 5.77
CA PRO A 59 9.43 -2.84 7.15
C PRO A 59 8.09 -2.27 7.61
N LEU A 60 7.37 -1.56 6.74
CA LEU A 60 6.09 -0.96 7.12
C LEU A 60 4.98 -2.01 7.25
N LYS A 61 5.06 -3.13 6.52
CA LYS A 61 4.09 -4.22 6.68
C LYS A 61 4.18 -4.82 8.09
N TYR A 62 5.39 -5.04 8.58
CA TYR A 62 5.63 -5.53 9.94
C TYR A 62 5.19 -4.48 10.98
N ALA A 63 5.56 -3.21 10.77
CA ALA A 63 5.18 -2.13 11.67
C ALA A 63 3.66 -1.96 11.79
N ILE A 64 2.91 -2.04 10.68
CA ILE A 64 1.44 -1.99 10.71
C ILE A 64 0.88 -3.14 11.56
N SER A 65 1.39 -4.36 11.37
CA SER A 65 0.93 -5.53 12.11
C SER A 65 1.31 -5.45 13.59
N ALA A 66 2.48 -4.86 13.90
CA ALA A 66 2.93 -4.60 15.26
C ALA A 66 2.01 -3.58 15.95
N VAL A 67 1.63 -2.48 15.27
CA VAL A 67 0.67 -1.51 15.78
C VAL A 67 -0.69 -2.16 16.05
N VAL A 68 -1.17 -3.00 15.14
CA VAL A 68 -2.43 -3.74 15.34
C VAL A 68 -2.36 -4.63 16.58
N GLN A 69 -1.26 -5.36 16.77
CA GLN A 69 -1.07 -6.20 17.95
C GLN A 69 -0.87 -5.39 19.24
N ALA A 70 -0.21 -4.24 19.18
CA ALA A 70 -0.03 -3.35 20.34
C ALA A 70 -1.37 -2.77 20.83
N VAL A 71 -2.27 -2.42 19.90
CA VAL A 71 -3.57 -1.81 20.23
C VAL A 71 -4.64 -2.86 20.53
N GLY A 72 -4.71 -3.92 19.73
CA GLY A 72 -5.73 -4.96 19.82
C GLY A 72 -5.35 -6.17 20.68
N GLY A 73 -4.11 -6.21 21.17
CA GLY A 73 -3.52 -7.37 21.84
C GLY A 73 -2.93 -8.40 20.87
N PRO A 74 -2.13 -9.37 21.37
CA PRO A 74 -1.47 -10.40 20.57
C PRO A 74 -2.45 -11.49 20.14
N ASN A 75 -3.43 -11.13 19.29
CA ASN A 75 -4.42 -12.05 18.75
C ASN A 75 -4.57 -11.89 17.24
N LEU A 76 -5.17 -12.91 16.62
CA LEU A 76 -5.39 -12.95 15.17
C LEU A 76 -6.61 -12.12 14.72
N LEU A 77 -7.49 -11.72 15.65
CA LEU A 77 -8.70 -10.98 15.31
C LEU A 77 -8.36 -9.57 14.76
N GLY A 78 -7.43 -8.86 15.41
CA GLY A 78 -6.98 -7.54 14.95
C GLY A 78 -6.45 -7.58 13.51
N GLU A 79 -5.66 -8.59 13.19
CA GLU A 79 -5.10 -8.78 11.85
C GLU A 79 -6.19 -9.11 10.82
N ALA A 80 -7.12 -10.01 11.16
CA ALA A 80 -8.25 -10.34 10.30
C ALA A 80 -9.12 -9.11 9.99
N LEU A 81 -9.36 -8.26 11.00
CA LEU A 81 -10.11 -7.01 10.85
C LEU A 81 -9.36 -6.02 9.94
N LEU A 82 -8.04 -5.83 10.16
CA LEU A 82 -7.22 -4.95 9.32
C LEU A 82 -7.27 -5.40 7.86
N ILE A 83 -6.95 -6.67 7.59
CA ILE A 83 -6.86 -7.20 6.23
C ILE A 83 -8.22 -7.16 5.54
N SER A 84 -9.29 -7.57 6.22
CA SER A 84 -10.66 -7.53 5.67
C SER A 84 -11.07 -6.11 5.33
N THR A 85 -10.72 -5.13 6.18
CA THR A 85 -10.97 -3.71 5.93
C THR A 85 -10.23 -3.23 4.69
N LEU A 86 -8.93 -3.53 4.57
CA LEU A 86 -8.12 -3.09 3.44
C LEU A 86 -8.57 -3.72 2.11
N LEU A 87 -8.92 -5.00 2.12
CA LEU A 87 -9.50 -5.68 0.95
C LEU A 87 -10.83 -5.06 0.54
N ALA A 88 -11.71 -4.78 1.52
CA ALA A 88 -12.99 -4.13 1.28
C ALA A 88 -12.81 -2.71 0.72
N THR A 89 -11.85 -1.94 1.25
CA THR A 89 -11.50 -0.61 0.73
C THR A 89 -11.03 -0.70 -0.71
N GLY A 90 -10.11 -1.60 -1.03
CA GLY A 90 -9.62 -1.79 -2.40
C GLY A 90 -10.73 -2.17 -3.38
N THR A 91 -11.63 -3.07 -2.96
CA THR A 91 -12.82 -3.48 -3.74
C THR A 91 -13.75 -2.30 -3.99
N ALA A 92 -14.09 -1.52 -2.95
CA ALA A 92 -14.97 -0.37 -3.04
C ALA A 92 -14.40 0.74 -3.93
N LEU A 93 -13.09 1.01 -3.82
CA LEU A 93 -12.39 1.98 -4.67
C LEU A 93 -12.31 1.52 -6.13
N THR A 94 -12.19 0.21 -6.38
CA THR A 94 -12.25 -0.35 -7.73
C THR A 94 -13.63 -0.16 -8.34
N ALA A 95 -14.69 -0.45 -7.57
CA ALA A 95 -16.07 -0.21 -7.98
C ALA A 95 -16.32 1.26 -8.30
N TRP A 96 -15.82 2.16 -7.44
CA TRP A 96 -15.89 3.61 -7.64
C TRP A 96 -15.19 4.02 -8.94
N ALA A 97 -13.96 3.56 -9.17
CA ALA A 97 -13.16 3.93 -10.34
C ALA A 97 -13.83 3.43 -11.63
N ALA A 98 -14.28 2.18 -11.66
CA ALA A 98 -14.97 1.60 -12.80
C ALA A 98 -16.30 2.31 -13.10
N ALA A 99 -17.11 2.59 -12.08
CA ALA A 99 -18.36 3.33 -12.25
C ALA A 99 -18.11 4.76 -12.73
N ARG A 100 -17.06 5.41 -12.25
CA ARG A 100 -16.69 6.78 -12.64
C ARG A 100 -16.19 6.84 -14.09
N ALA A 101 -15.36 5.88 -14.49
CA ALA A 101 -14.80 5.80 -15.84
C ALA A 101 -15.86 5.47 -16.90
N THR A 102 -16.81 4.61 -16.57
CA THR A 102 -17.86 4.14 -17.50
C THR A 102 -19.17 4.91 -17.37
N ASN A 103 -19.30 5.73 -16.33
CA ASN A 103 -20.56 6.36 -15.94
C ASN A 103 -21.71 5.35 -15.72
N SER A 104 -21.39 4.14 -15.25
CA SER A 104 -22.33 3.04 -15.02
C SER A 104 -22.10 2.37 -13.66
N THR A 105 -23.08 2.44 -12.76
CA THR A 105 -23.01 1.75 -11.46
C THR A 105 -22.99 0.25 -11.64
N ALA A 106 -23.70 -0.29 -12.64
CA ALA A 106 -23.72 -1.72 -12.93
C ALA A 106 -22.32 -2.26 -13.28
N LEU A 107 -21.56 -1.53 -14.11
CA LEU A 107 -20.18 -1.91 -14.43
C LEU A 107 -19.24 -1.75 -13.23
N GLY A 108 -19.48 -0.78 -12.35
CA GLY A 108 -18.79 -0.67 -11.07
C GLY A 108 -19.05 -1.85 -10.13
N MET A 109 -20.32 -2.25 -9.98
CA MET A 109 -20.70 -3.42 -9.19
C MET A 109 -20.11 -4.70 -9.79
N PHE A 110 -20.13 -4.83 -11.12
CA PHE A 110 -19.51 -5.96 -11.81
C PHE A 110 -18.00 -6.03 -11.54
N ALA A 111 -17.29 -4.91 -11.63
CA ALA A 111 -15.86 -4.86 -11.27
C ALA A 111 -15.62 -5.27 -9.80
N ALA A 112 -16.48 -4.83 -8.88
CA ALA A 112 -16.40 -5.25 -7.47
C ALA A 112 -16.58 -6.77 -7.32
N LEU A 113 -17.56 -7.35 -8.01
CA LEU A 113 -17.81 -8.80 -8.00
C LEU A 113 -16.61 -9.58 -8.55
N LEU A 114 -15.94 -9.08 -9.59
CA LEU A 114 -14.71 -9.70 -10.09
C LEU A 114 -13.59 -9.67 -9.05
N VAL A 115 -13.40 -8.54 -8.36
CA VAL A 115 -12.37 -8.42 -7.30
C VAL A 115 -12.67 -9.34 -6.11
N VAL A 116 -13.94 -9.48 -5.73
CA VAL A 116 -14.35 -10.41 -4.66
C VAL A 116 -14.20 -11.87 -5.12
N GLY A 117 -14.59 -12.18 -6.36
CA GLY A 117 -14.59 -13.52 -6.93
C GLY A 117 -13.20 -14.05 -7.26
N ILE A 118 -12.24 -13.16 -7.55
CA ILE A 118 -10.82 -13.50 -7.53
C ILE A 118 -10.48 -13.74 -6.06
N PHE A 119 -10.51 -15.00 -5.63
CA PHE A 119 -10.08 -15.46 -4.31
C PHE A 119 -8.60 -15.16 -4.10
N SER A 120 -8.28 -13.89 -3.84
CA SER A 120 -6.94 -13.46 -3.46
C SER A 120 -6.64 -14.02 -2.09
N ARG A 121 -5.47 -14.66 -1.95
CA ARG A 121 -4.91 -14.96 -0.62
C ARG A 121 -4.85 -13.65 0.19
N GLU A 122 -5.29 -13.72 1.43
CA GLU A 122 -5.62 -12.58 2.29
C GLU A 122 -4.36 -11.75 2.60
N TYR A 123 -3.19 -12.37 2.74
CA TYR A 123 -1.91 -11.67 2.92
C TYR A 123 -1.52 -10.80 1.71
N GLY A 124 -2.13 -11.05 0.55
CA GLY A 124 -1.94 -10.34 -0.69
C GLY A 124 -2.74 -9.04 -0.80
N TYR A 125 -3.41 -8.59 0.27
CA TYR A 125 -4.22 -7.37 0.28
C TYR A 125 -3.56 -6.13 -0.33
N PRO A 126 -2.24 -5.88 -0.21
CA PRO A 126 -1.62 -4.70 -0.83
C PRO A 126 -1.79 -4.65 -2.35
N LYS A 127 -1.89 -5.82 -3.02
CA LYS A 127 -2.09 -5.92 -4.48
C LYS A 127 -3.41 -5.34 -4.94
N ILE A 128 -4.40 -5.27 -4.05
CA ILE A 128 -5.74 -4.78 -4.37
C ILE A 128 -5.88 -3.34 -3.88
N VAL A 129 -5.58 -3.08 -2.60
CA VAL A 129 -5.83 -1.76 -2.01
C VAL A 129 -4.90 -0.68 -2.52
N LEU A 130 -3.60 -0.98 -2.73
CA LEU A 130 -2.64 0.06 -3.11
C LEU A 130 -2.86 0.57 -4.54
N PRO A 131 -3.05 -0.27 -5.57
CA PRO A 131 -3.39 0.21 -6.91
C PRO A 131 -4.72 0.98 -6.94
N ALA A 132 -5.75 0.47 -6.25
CA ALA A 132 -7.06 1.13 -6.21
C ALA A 132 -6.99 2.51 -5.54
N LEU A 133 -6.26 2.62 -4.41
CA LEU A 133 -6.04 3.89 -3.71
C LEU A 133 -5.15 4.84 -4.53
N GLY A 134 -4.15 4.31 -5.23
CA GLY A 134 -3.29 5.05 -6.15
C GLY A 134 -4.09 5.68 -7.29
N ILE A 135 -4.92 4.88 -7.97
CA ILE A 135 -5.83 5.36 -9.02
C ILE A 135 -6.78 6.40 -8.45
N TRP A 136 -7.38 6.15 -7.28
CA TRP A 136 -8.30 7.09 -6.65
C TRP A 136 -7.64 8.45 -6.36
N LEU A 137 -6.47 8.47 -5.72
CA LEU A 137 -5.74 9.71 -5.44
C LEU A 137 -5.27 10.40 -6.72
N ALA A 138 -4.77 9.65 -7.70
CA ALA A 138 -4.36 10.18 -9.00
C ALA A 138 -5.54 10.84 -9.71
N TRP A 139 -6.71 10.19 -9.71
CA TRP A 139 -7.93 10.74 -10.28
C TRP A 139 -8.34 12.05 -9.61
N ARG A 140 -8.31 12.11 -8.26
CA ARG A 140 -8.56 13.34 -7.51
C ARG A 140 -7.55 14.42 -7.88
N TYR A 141 -6.27 14.09 -7.99
CA TYR A 141 -5.25 15.06 -8.38
C TYR A 141 -5.53 15.63 -9.78
N VAL A 142 -5.90 14.78 -10.75
CA VAL A 142 -6.25 15.20 -12.11
C VAL A 142 -7.45 16.15 -12.12
N GLU A 143 -8.52 15.83 -11.39
CA GLU A 143 -9.74 16.65 -11.35
C GLU A 143 -9.48 18.04 -10.75
N SER A 144 -8.69 18.14 -9.69
CA SER A 144 -8.34 19.42 -9.08
C SER A 144 -6.94 19.33 -8.44
N PRO A 145 -5.90 19.81 -9.15
CA PRO A 145 -4.53 19.76 -8.65
C PRO A 145 -4.37 20.63 -7.40
N SER A 146 -3.83 20.05 -6.33
CA SER A 146 -3.52 20.80 -5.10
C SER A 146 -2.25 20.26 -4.44
N ARG A 147 -1.59 21.10 -3.61
CA ARG A 147 -0.40 20.68 -2.84
C ARG A 147 -0.71 19.53 -1.89
N GLN A 148 -1.91 19.52 -1.29
CA GLN A 148 -2.36 18.44 -0.41
C GLN A 148 -2.51 17.11 -1.15
N ARG A 149 -3.06 17.13 -2.37
CA ARG A 149 -3.19 15.91 -3.19
C ARG A 149 -1.83 15.43 -3.70
N LEU A 150 -0.91 16.34 -4.00
CA LEU A 150 0.47 16.00 -4.32
C LEU A 150 1.17 15.32 -3.14
N LEU A 151 1.03 15.90 -1.93
CA LEU A 151 1.53 15.31 -0.69
C LEU A 151 0.93 13.92 -0.44
N ALA A 152 -0.39 13.76 -0.62
CA ALA A 152 -1.05 12.48 -0.46
C ALA A 152 -0.51 11.41 -1.43
N LEU A 153 -0.25 11.77 -2.69
CA LEU A 153 0.41 10.87 -3.65
C LEU A 153 1.82 10.49 -3.18
N SER A 154 2.65 11.45 -2.73
CA SER A 154 3.99 11.15 -2.22
C SER A 154 3.96 10.23 -1.00
N VAL A 155 3.06 10.50 -0.04
CA VAL A 155 2.88 9.67 1.16
C VAL A 155 2.46 8.25 0.79
N LEU A 156 1.48 8.11 -0.10
CA LEU A 156 1.02 6.79 -0.54
C LEU A 156 2.13 6.02 -1.25
N THR A 157 2.90 6.67 -2.14
CA THR A 157 4.01 6.02 -2.83
C THR A 157 5.09 5.54 -1.87
N VAL A 158 5.45 6.35 -0.87
CA VAL A 158 6.44 5.97 0.15
C VAL A 158 5.91 4.85 1.04
N ALA A 159 4.65 4.93 1.49
CA ALA A 159 4.03 3.86 2.25
C ALA A 159 4.00 2.55 1.44
N ALA A 160 3.65 2.62 0.15
CA ALA A 160 3.66 1.48 -0.75
C ALA A 160 5.06 0.91 -0.91
N PHE A 161 6.08 1.76 -1.11
CA PHE A 161 7.49 1.37 -1.17
C PHE A 161 7.94 0.63 0.09
N LEU A 162 7.58 1.13 1.27
CA LEU A 162 7.96 0.51 2.55
C LEU A 162 7.13 -0.73 2.89
N ILE A 163 5.94 -0.91 2.30
CA ILE A 163 5.20 -2.16 2.35
C ILE A 163 5.88 -3.19 1.45
N ARG A 164 6.17 -2.82 0.20
CA ARG A 164 7.02 -3.53 -0.76
C ARG A 164 7.53 -2.59 -1.86
N TYR A 165 8.81 -2.70 -2.19
CA TYR A 165 9.47 -1.79 -3.13
C TYR A 165 8.81 -1.74 -4.52
N ASP A 166 8.28 -2.87 -5.01
CA ASP A 166 7.60 -2.95 -6.31
C ASP A 166 6.32 -2.11 -6.35
N TYR A 167 5.53 -2.06 -5.27
CA TYR A 167 4.34 -1.20 -5.23
C TYR A 167 4.69 0.29 -5.25
N GLY A 168 5.77 0.66 -4.55
CA GLY A 168 6.29 2.03 -4.61
C GLY A 168 6.61 2.44 -6.04
N PHE A 169 7.27 1.56 -6.81
CA PHE A 169 7.57 1.82 -8.21
C PHE A 169 6.31 2.01 -9.06
N TYR A 170 5.34 1.09 -8.97
CA TYR A 170 4.10 1.19 -9.74
C TYR A 170 3.33 2.48 -9.42
N LEU A 171 3.21 2.85 -8.15
CA LEU A 171 2.54 4.09 -7.74
C LEU A 171 3.31 5.35 -8.11
N ALA A 172 4.64 5.30 -8.13
CA ALA A 172 5.46 6.40 -8.64
C ALA A 172 5.19 6.65 -10.13
N VAL A 173 5.10 5.60 -10.94
CA VAL A 173 4.76 5.71 -12.36
C VAL A 173 3.34 6.24 -12.54
N THR A 174 2.35 5.67 -11.85
CA THR A 174 0.96 6.15 -11.90
C THR A 174 0.85 7.62 -11.52
N SER A 175 1.51 8.04 -10.42
CA SER A 175 1.53 9.43 -9.96
C SER A 175 2.22 10.35 -10.96
N GLY A 176 3.37 9.93 -11.51
CA GLY A 176 4.11 10.68 -12.51
C GLY A 176 3.29 10.92 -13.78
N VAL A 177 2.62 9.88 -14.29
CA VAL A 177 1.70 9.98 -15.45
C VAL A 177 0.54 10.93 -15.14
N ALA A 178 -0.08 10.82 -13.97
CA ALA A 178 -1.18 11.71 -13.58
C ALA A 178 -0.74 13.18 -13.45
N ILE A 179 0.44 13.42 -12.87
CA ILE A 179 1.03 14.76 -12.74
C ILE A 179 1.36 15.35 -14.10
N ALA A 180 2.10 14.60 -14.93
CA ALA A 180 2.51 15.04 -16.26
C ALA A 180 1.30 15.29 -17.15
N GLY A 181 0.38 14.34 -17.24
CA GLY A 181 -0.83 14.45 -18.07
C GLY A 181 -1.69 15.65 -17.67
N ARG A 182 -1.85 15.92 -16.37
CA ARG A 182 -2.67 17.05 -15.92
C ARG A 182 -2.01 18.42 -16.11
N ARG A 183 -0.67 18.48 -16.01
CA ARG A 183 0.10 19.73 -16.09
C ARG A 183 0.69 20.01 -17.47
N TRP A 184 0.51 19.10 -18.43
CA TRP A 184 1.07 19.23 -19.77
C TRP A 184 0.67 20.54 -20.46
N SER A 185 -0.60 20.93 -20.36
CA SER A 185 -1.13 22.19 -20.91
C SER A 185 -0.54 23.45 -20.26
N ASP A 186 -0.06 23.33 -19.02
CA ASP A 186 0.51 24.44 -18.25
C ASP A 186 1.99 24.68 -18.62
N GLY A 187 2.56 23.85 -19.50
CA GLY A 187 3.94 23.93 -19.98
C GLY A 187 4.94 23.06 -19.20
N PRO A 188 6.14 22.82 -19.77
CA PRO A 188 7.13 21.89 -19.21
C PRO A 188 7.65 22.30 -17.83
N VAL A 189 7.72 23.60 -17.54
CA VAL A 189 8.17 24.11 -16.23
C VAL A 189 7.17 23.76 -15.12
N ALA A 190 5.87 23.79 -15.41
CA ALA A 190 4.83 23.43 -14.45
C ALA A 190 4.85 21.93 -14.13
N VAL A 191 5.05 21.09 -15.16
CA VAL A 191 5.26 19.64 -15.00
C VAL A 191 6.49 19.38 -14.14
N ALA A 192 7.65 19.96 -14.51
CA ALA A 192 8.90 19.77 -13.80
C ALA A 192 8.79 20.18 -12.32
N ARG A 193 8.19 21.34 -12.04
CA ARG A 193 7.99 21.82 -10.65
C ARG A 193 7.13 20.85 -9.83
N ALA A 194 6.05 20.32 -10.41
CA ALA A 194 5.17 19.38 -9.70
C ALA A 194 5.86 18.02 -9.46
N VAL A 195 6.58 17.50 -10.45
CA VAL A 195 7.37 16.26 -10.33
C VAL A 195 8.47 16.42 -9.29
N VAL A 196 9.24 17.52 -9.33
CA VAL A 196 10.28 17.82 -8.34
C VAL A 196 9.67 17.94 -6.95
N GLY A 197 8.55 18.65 -6.79
CA GLY A 197 7.86 18.74 -5.50
C GLY A 197 7.42 17.38 -4.95
N TYR A 198 6.81 16.54 -5.79
CA TYR A 198 6.43 15.18 -5.45
C TYR A 198 7.64 14.32 -5.02
N SER A 199 8.74 14.38 -5.79
CA SER A 199 9.96 13.62 -5.54
C SER A 199 10.69 14.08 -4.29
N LEU A 200 10.79 15.39 -4.05
CA LEU A 200 11.43 15.93 -2.84
C LEU A 200 10.69 15.51 -1.57
N VAL A 201 9.36 15.58 -1.58
CA VAL A 201 8.54 15.09 -0.46
C VAL A 201 8.73 13.59 -0.28
N GLY A 202 8.69 12.81 -1.36
CA GLY A 202 8.92 11.37 -1.30
C GLY A 202 10.28 11.00 -0.72
N LEU A 203 11.35 11.66 -1.19
CA LEU A 203 12.72 11.49 -0.70
C LEU A 203 12.84 11.87 0.78
N LEU A 204 12.23 12.97 1.20
CA LEU A 204 12.23 13.40 2.59
C LEU A 204 11.54 12.38 3.51
N LEU A 205 10.43 11.78 3.06
CA LEU A 205 9.67 10.80 3.84
C LEU A 205 10.37 9.44 3.93
N VAL A 206 11.06 9.01 2.87
CA VAL A 206 11.77 7.72 2.85
C VAL A 206 13.19 7.82 3.45
N SER A 207 13.75 9.03 3.54
CA SER A 207 15.14 9.23 3.99
C SER A 207 15.46 8.62 5.36
N PRO A 208 14.58 8.63 6.39
CA PRO A 208 14.93 8.03 7.68
C PRO A 208 15.20 6.53 7.55
N TYR A 209 14.40 5.84 6.74
CA TYR A 209 14.59 4.41 6.46
C TYR A 209 15.85 4.16 5.64
N LEU A 210 16.14 4.99 4.64
CA LEU A 210 17.38 4.86 3.86
C LEU A 210 18.62 5.10 4.72
N THR A 211 18.62 6.14 5.55
CA THR A 211 19.71 6.42 6.49
C THR A 211 19.90 5.26 7.48
N TYR A 212 18.80 4.71 8.00
CA TYR A 212 18.84 3.51 8.82
C TYR A 212 19.52 2.33 8.08
N LEU A 213 19.09 2.02 6.85
CA LEU A 213 19.69 0.95 6.04
C LEU A 213 21.19 1.16 5.78
N PHE A 214 21.62 2.41 5.52
CA PHE A 214 23.04 2.73 5.37
C PHE A 214 23.82 2.52 6.68
N ALA A 215 23.26 2.92 7.82
CA ALA A 215 23.92 2.80 9.11
C ALA A 215 24.12 1.33 9.56
N VAL A 216 23.18 0.44 9.24
CA VAL A 216 23.24 -0.99 9.62
C VAL A 216 23.94 -1.87 8.58
N GLY A 217 24.47 -1.31 7.50
CA GLY A 217 25.12 -2.08 6.43
C GLY A 217 24.15 -2.95 5.60
N GLY A 218 22.86 -2.61 5.58
CA GLY A 218 21.82 -3.43 4.94
C GLY A 218 22.06 -3.68 3.44
N PHE A 219 22.76 -2.78 2.76
CA PHE A 219 23.14 -2.93 1.35
C PHE A 219 24.25 -3.97 1.11
N ASP A 220 25.14 -4.21 2.09
CA ASP A 220 26.22 -5.18 1.98
C ASP A 220 25.76 -6.61 2.32
N ALA A 221 24.80 -6.73 3.25
CA ALA A 221 24.07 -7.96 3.51
C ALA A 221 23.30 -8.43 2.24
N ALA A 222 22.63 -7.51 1.54
CA ALA A 222 21.92 -7.80 0.29
C ALA A 222 22.84 -8.20 -0.89
N ARG A 223 24.12 -7.85 -0.84
CA ARG A 223 25.14 -8.26 -1.84
C ARG A 223 25.76 -9.62 -1.57
N GLY A 224 25.37 -10.33 -0.51
CA GLY A 224 25.88 -11.66 -0.18
C GLY A 224 27.36 -11.68 0.27
N ARG A 225 27.94 -10.54 0.65
CA ARG A 225 29.34 -10.47 1.13
C ARG A 225 29.49 -10.71 2.63
N GLY A 226 28.39 -10.76 3.39
CA GLY A 226 28.38 -10.85 4.85
C GLY A 226 28.43 -12.26 5.47
N HIS A 227 28.54 -13.35 4.69
CA HIS A 227 28.54 -14.73 5.23
C HIS A 227 29.88 -15.48 5.06
N ARG A 228 31.00 -14.75 4.92
CA ARG A 228 32.36 -15.37 4.92
C ARG A 228 33.16 -15.16 6.19
N ALA A 229 32.55 -14.75 7.30
CA ALA A 229 33.23 -14.68 8.59
C ALA A 229 32.47 -15.52 9.62
N SER A 230 33.24 -16.32 10.36
CA SER A 230 32.86 -17.18 11.50
C SER A 230 31.93 -18.37 11.23
N ALA A 231 32.45 -19.38 10.52
CA ALA A 231 32.16 -20.76 10.92
C ALA A 231 33.01 -21.07 12.17
N PRO A 232 32.44 -21.56 13.28
CA PRO A 232 33.23 -22.07 14.39
C PRO A 232 33.99 -23.31 13.92
N ARG A 233 35.30 -23.36 14.17
CA ARG A 233 36.05 -24.61 14.08
C ARG A 233 35.51 -25.51 15.19
N CYS A 234 34.92 -26.64 14.81
CA CYS A 234 34.76 -27.75 15.74
C CYS A 234 36.16 -28.28 16.04
N GLU A 235 36.68 -28.00 17.22
CA GLU A 235 37.73 -28.78 17.88
C GLU A 235 37.08 -29.64 18.96
#